data_AF-A0A2H0A1C7-F1
#
_entry.id   AF-A0A2H0A1C7-F1
#
_cell.length_a   1.000
_cell.length_b   1.000
_cell.length_c   1.000
_cell.angle_alpha   90.00
_cell.angle_beta   90.00
_cell.angle_gamma   90.00
#
_symmetry.space_group_name_H-M   'P 1'
#
loop_
_entity.id
_entity.type
_entity.pdbx_description
1 polymer ?
#
loop_
_entity_poly.entity_id
_entity_poly.type
_entity_poly.pdbx_seq_one_letter_code
_entity_poly.pdbx_strand_id
1 'polypeptide(L)'
;MGYHGAGVTFYGTRGDDELDLQARRFSMMNSLEYAWSDWFSLLAHVVMASAAADYPELDKPIVELTLGFKKRLGRGVLEFGLIENLFFFNNSPDAGFHAAYTVSIWGPY
;
A
#
# COMPACT_ATOMS: atom_id res chain seq x y z
N MET A 1 -14.57 7.54 5.36
CA MET A 1 -13.72 8.62 4.81
C MET A 1 -12.86 8.07 3.69
N GLY A 2 -12.45 8.90 2.73
CA GLY A 2 -11.58 8.47 1.63
C GLY A 2 -10.34 9.35 1.55
N TYR A 3 -9.23 8.77 1.09
CA TYR A 3 -7.98 9.47 0.84
C TYR A 3 -7.46 9.13 -0.55
N HIS A 4 -6.88 10.12 -1.22
CA HIS A 4 -6.24 9.94 -2.52
C HIS A 4 -4.86 10.58 -2.47
N GLY A 5 -3.87 9.86 -2.97
CA GLY A 5 -2.49 10.33 -3.06
C GLY A 5 -1.89 9.94 -4.41
N ALA A 6 -1.05 10.82 -4.94
CA ALA A 6 -0.22 10.55 -6.10
C ALA A 6 1.20 11.04 -5.82
N GLY A 7 2.18 10.38 -6.41
CA GLY A 7 3.59 10.64 -6.15
C GLY A 7 4.47 10.24 -7.32
N VAL A 8 5.66 10.85 -7.35
CA VAL A 8 6.72 10.50 -8.29
C VAL A 8 8.00 10.30 -7.49
N THR A 9 8.63 9.15 -7.66
CA THR A 9 9.93 8.81 -7.08
C THR A 9 11.01 8.92 -8.15
N PHE A 10 12.10 9.61 -7.82
CA PHE A 10 13.27 9.75 -8.68
C PHE A 10 14.42 8.93 -8.10
N TYR A 11 14.99 8.03 -8.91
CA TYR A 11 16.14 7.21 -8.50
C TYR A 11 17.41 7.82 -9.06
N GLY A 12 18.42 8.00 -8.19
CA GLY A 12 19.71 8.61 -8.55
C GLY A 12 20.64 7.68 -9.33
N THR A 13 20.34 6.38 -9.32
CA THR A 13 21.09 5.34 -10.03
C THR A 13 20.13 4.55 -10.91
N ARG A 14 20.59 4.11 -12.09
CA ARG A 14 19.81 3.32 -13.05
C ARG A 14 20.01 1.81 -12.87
N GLY A 15 20.54 1.37 -11.72
CA GLY A 15 20.90 -0.03 -11.50
C GLY A 15 22.28 -0.38 -12.06
N ASP A 16 22.48 -1.65 -12.40
CA ASP A 16 23.73 -2.23 -12.92
C ASP A 16 23.49 -2.93 -14.28
N ASP A 17 24.54 -3.54 -14.87
CA ASP A 17 24.48 -4.15 -16.21
C ASP A 17 23.43 -5.28 -16.35
N GLU A 18 22.88 -5.78 -15.24
CA GLU A 18 21.89 -6.87 -15.22
C GLU A 18 20.46 -6.38 -14.92
N LEU A 19 20.29 -5.16 -14.37
CA LEU A 19 18.99 -4.60 -13.97
C LEU A 19 18.91 -3.08 -14.20
N ASP A 20 18.28 -2.65 -15.30
CA ASP A 20 18.06 -1.21 -15.58
C ASP A 20 16.81 -0.69 -14.86
N LEU A 21 16.99 0.06 -13.77
CA LEU A 21 15.92 0.65 -12.98
C LEU A 21 15.29 1.85 -13.69
N GLN A 22 13.96 1.93 -13.61
CA GLN A 22 13.24 3.11 -14.11
C GLN A 22 13.63 4.34 -13.28
N ALA A 23 14.31 5.30 -13.92
CA ALA A 23 14.79 6.53 -13.28
C ALA A 23 13.68 7.38 -12.64
N ARG A 24 12.44 7.18 -13.09
CA ARG A 24 11.24 7.83 -12.57
C ARG A 24 10.15 6.79 -12.40
N ARG A 25 9.58 6.70 -11.20
CA ARG A 25 8.42 5.86 -10.93
C ARG A 25 7.25 6.69 -10.48
N PHE A 26 6.11 6.48 -11.11
CA PHE A 26 4.84 7.08 -10.68
C PHE A 26 4.13 6.12 -9.73
N SER A 27 3.53 6.64 -8.68
CA SER A 27 2.71 5.87 -7.74
C SER A 27 1.43 6.62 -7.41
N MET A 28 0.33 5.90 -7.26
CA MET A 28 -0.96 6.42 -6.83
C MET A 28 -1.55 5.49 -5.77
N MET A 29 -2.22 6.08 -4.78
CA MET A 29 -2.93 5.36 -3.73
C MET A 29 -4.34 5.93 -3.61
N ASN A 30 -5.33 5.05 -3.61
CA ASN A 30 -6.69 5.36 -3.16
C ASN A 30 -6.97 4.55 -1.91
N SER A 31 -7.52 5.19 -0.90
CA SER A 31 -7.94 4.55 0.33
C SER A 31 -9.39 4.90 0.61
N LEU A 32 -10.15 3.90 1.02
CA LEU A 32 -11.50 4.04 1.52
C LEU A 32 -11.59 3.38 2.89
N GLU A 33 -12.10 4.14 3.85
CA GLU A 33 -12.46 3.66 5.18
C GLU A 33 -13.97 3.76 5.36
N TYR A 34 -14.60 2.63 5.68
CA TYR A 34 -16.01 2.55 6.05
C TYR A 34 -16.13 2.30 7.56
N ALA A 35 -16.54 3.33 8.30
CA ALA A 35 -16.81 3.21 9.72
C ALA A 35 -18.10 2.40 9.93
N TRP A 36 -17.96 1.14 10.34
CA TRP A 36 -19.09 0.28 10.65
C TRP A 36 -19.69 0.65 12.02
N SER A 37 -18.82 1.05 12.96
CA SER A 37 -19.20 1.50 14.31
C SER A 37 -18.12 2.41 14.89
N ASP A 38 -18.37 3.00 16.06
CA ASP A 38 -17.43 3.90 16.76
C ASP A 38 -16.10 3.24 17.15
N TRP A 39 -16.01 1.92 17.10
CA TRP A 39 -14.83 1.14 17.47
C TRP A 39 -14.34 0.20 16.36
N PHE A 40 -14.99 0.18 15.19
CA PHE A 40 -14.62 -0.70 14.09
C PHE A 40 -14.86 -0.06 12.72
N SER A 41 -13.83 -0.10 11.89
CA SER A 41 -13.89 0.35 10.49
C SER A 41 -13.35 -0.74 9.57
N LEU A 42 -13.91 -0.82 8.37
CA LEU A 42 -13.35 -1.58 7.26
C LEU A 42 -12.48 -0.67 6.39
N LEU A 43 -11.42 -1.24 5.82
CA LEU A 43 -10.45 -0.55 4.97
C LEU A 43 -10.36 -1.23 3.61
N ALA A 44 -10.28 -0.42 2.57
CA ALA A 44 -9.94 -0.85 1.22
C ALA A 44 -8.94 0.14 0.60
N HIS A 45 -7.74 -0.32 0.28
CA HIS A 45 -6.71 0.49 -0.35
C HIS A 45 -6.34 -0.08 -1.72
N VAL A 46 -6.22 0.77 -2.72
CA VAL A 46 -5.67 0.40 -4.03
C VAL A 46 -4.42 1.21 -4.27
N VAL A 47 -3.30 0.52 -4.42
CA VAL A 47 -2.00 1.10 -4.77
C VAL A 47 -1.69 0.73 -6.21
N MET A 48 -1.29 1.72 -7.00
CA MET A 48 -0.81 1.53 -8.36
C MET A 48 0.56 2.16 -8.49
N ALA A 49 1.50 1.46 -9.12
CA ALA A 49 2.81 2.01 -9.44
C ALA A 49 3.23 1.64 -10.85
N SER A 50 3.98 2.52 -11.51
CA SER A 50 4.62 2.17 -12.78
C SER A 50 5.67 1.06 -12.58
N ALA A 51 6.08 0.46 -13.69
CA ALA A 51 7.16 -0.53 -13.75
C ALA A 51 8.39 -0.11 -12.94
N ALA A 52 9.06 -1.11 -12.36
CA ALA A 52 10.21 -0.91 -11.50
C ALA A 52 11.52 -0.84 -12.30
N ALA A 53 11.64 -1.69 -13.32
CA ALA A 53 12.84 -1.88 -14.11
C ALA A 53 12.48 -2.33 -15.53
N ASP A 54 13.41 -2.20 -16.48
CA ASP A 54 13.33 -2.88 -17.77
C ASP A 54 13.95 -4.29 -17.64
N TYR A 55 13.23 -5.14 -16.90
CA TYR A 55 13.63 -6.52 -16.61
C TYR A 55 12.38 -7.40 -16.63
N PRO A 56 12.44 -8.63 -17.18
CA PRO A 56 11.28 -9.51 -17.22
C PRO A 56 10.61 -9.60 -15.85
N GLU A 57 9.29 -9.42 -15.82
CA GLU A 57 8.46 -9.43 -14.61
C GLU A 57 8.45 -8.11 -13.83
N LEU A 58 9.51 -7.29 -13.88
CA LEU A 58 9.56 -5.96 -13.25
C LEU A 58 9.17 -4.81 -14.20
N ASP A 59 9.02 -5.14 -15.49
CA ASP A 59 8.62 -4.27 -16.61
C ASP A 59 7.13 -3.94 -16.63
N LYS A 60 6.34 -4.53 -15.72
CA LYS A 60 4.90 -4.36 -15.61
C LYS A 60 4.53 -3.43 -14.45
N PRO A 61 3.44 -2.64 -14.58
CA PRO A 61 2.95 -1.83 -13.48
C PRO A 61 2.44 -2.70 -12.33
N ILE A 62 2.55 -2.21 -11.10
CA ILE A 62 2.04 -2.88 -9.90
C ILE A 62 0.61 -2.36 -9.65
N VAL A 63 -0.32 -3.26 -9.35
CA VAL A 63 -1.67 -2.92 -8.88
C VAL A 63 -2.01 -3.81 -7.71
N GLU A 64 -2.01 -3.23 -6.52
CA GLU A 64 -2.22 -3.94 -5.27
C GLU A 64 -3.52 -3.49 -4.60
N LEU A 65 -4.32 -4.45 -4.16
CA LEU A 65 -5.49 -4.24 -3.33
C LEU A 65 -5.14 -4.67 -1.90
N THR A 66 -5.38 -3.78 -0.95
CA THR A 66 -5.40 -4.11 0.48
C THR A 66 -6.82 -4.08 0.99
N LEU A 67 -7.27 -5.16 1.62
CA LEU A 67 -8.53 -5.20 2.37
C LEU A 67 -8.23 -5.46 3.84
N GLY A 68 -8.84 -4.68 4.72
CA GLY A 68 -8.49 -4.72 6.13
C GLY A 68 -9.56 -4.16 7.04
N PHE A 69 -9.20 -4.02 8.31
CA PHE A 69 -10.02 -3.39 9.32
C PHE A 69 -9.18 -2.61 10.33
N LYS A 70 -9.80 -1.60 10.93
CA LYS A 70 -9.35 -0.95 12.16
C LYS A 70 -10.27 -1.32 13.30
N LYS A 71 -9.70 -1.60 14.45
CA LYS A 71 -10.43 -1.83 15.69
C LYS A 71 -9.84 -1.01 16.83
N ARG A 72 -10.67 -0.18 17.47
CA ARG A 72 -10.30 0.54 18.68
C ARG A 72 -10.19 -0.45 19.84
N LEU A 73 -9.06 -0.47 20.51
CA LEU A 73 -8.76 -1.28 21.69
C LEU A 73 -8.27 -0.36 22.81
N GLY A 74 -9.16 0.00 23.73
CA GLY A 74 -8.85 0.93 24.82
C GLY A 74 -8.41 2.30 24.30
N ARG A 75 -7.13 2.65 24.55
CA ARG A 75 -6.50 3.90 24.10
C ARG A 75 -5.72 3.77 22.78
N GLY A 76 -5.83 2.64 22.11
CA GLY A 76 -5.17 2.41 20.82
C GLY A 76 -6.12 1.95 19.73
N VAL A 77 -5.58 1.88 18.51
CA VAL A 77 -6.25 1.37 17.33
C VAL A 77 -5.36 0.30 16.73
N LEU A 78 -5.90 -0.91 16.63
CA LEU A 78 -5.32 -2.01 15.87
C LEU A 78 -5.77 -1.88 14.42
N GLU A 79 -4.83 -2.00 13.49
CA GLU A 79 -5.08 -2.09 12.05
C GLU A 79 -4.52 -3.42 11.55
N PHE A 80 -5.31 -4.13 10.74
CA PHE A 80 -4.90 -5.34 10.07
C PHE A 80 -5.40 -5.31 8.64
N GLY A 81 -4.56 -5.72 7.69
CA GLY A 81 -4.89 -5.74 6.27
C GLY A 81 -4.22 -6.91 5.56
N LEU A 82 -4.93 -7.51 4.62
CA LEU A 82 -4.41 -8.45 3.64
C LEU A 82 -4.16 -7.71 2.34
N ILE A 83 -3.03 -7.98 1.70
CA ILE A 83 -2.57 -7.35 0.47
C ILE A 83 -2.54 -8.42 -0.61
N GLU A 84 -3.05 -8.12 -1.80
CA GLU A 84 -3.04 -9.01 -2.96
C GLU A 84 -2.73 -8.20 -4.22
N ASN A 85 -1.89 -8.74 -5.10
CA ASN A 85 -1.65 -8.18 -6.43
C ASN A 85 -2.79 -8.61 -7.37
N LEU A 86 -3.38 -7.67 -8.11
CA LEU A 86 -4.60 -7.94 -8.89
C LEU A 86 -4.33 -8.47 -10.30
N PHE A 87 -3.18 -8.16 -10.91
CA PHE A 87 -2.96 -8.41 -12.34
C PHE A 87 -1.59 -9.00 -12.69
N PHE A 88 -0.54 -8.67 -11.92
CA PHE A 88 0.84 -8.96 -12.29
C PHE A 88 1.60 -9.60 -11.13
N PHE A 89 1.23 -10.84 -10.82
CA PHE A 89 1.72 -11.63 -9.68
C PHE A 89 3.26 -11.67 -9.54
N ASN A 90 4.02 -11.74 -10.64
CA ASN A 90 5.48 -11.85 -10.55
C ASN A 90 6.21 -10.51 -10.24
N ASN A 91 5.51 -9.38 -10.14
CA ASN A 91 6.14 -8.05 -9.97
C ASN A 91 6.08 -7.46 -8.56
N SER A 92 5.41 -8.16 -7.63
CA SER A 92 5.40 -7.90 -6.21
C SER A 92 5.02 -9.19 -5.45
N PRO A 93 5.05 -9.25 -4.10
CA PRO A 93 4.58 -10.43 -3.38
C PRO A 93 3.12 -10.74 -3.70
N ASP A 94 2.83 -11.97 -4.14
CA ASP A 94 1.48 -12.42 -4.55
C ASP A 94 0.40 -12.14 -3.49
N ALA A 95 0.76 -12.37 -2.22
CA ALA A 95 -0.07 -12.06 -1.07
C ALA A 95 0.80 -11.55 0.08
N GLY A 96 0.28 -10.61 0.84
CA GLY A 96 0.92 -10.03 2.02
C GLY A 96 -0.09 -9.75 3.13
N PHE A 97 0.43 -9.37 4.28
CA PHE A 97 -0.40 -8.81 5.34
C PHE A 97 0.35 -7.68 6.03
N HIS A 98 -0.38 -6.73 6.59
CA HIS A 98 0.16 -5.77 7.55
C HIS A 98 -0.60 -5.87 8.87
N ALA A 99 0.09 -5.54 9.95
CA ALA A 99 -0.52 -5.32 11.25
C ALA A 99 0.15 -4.11 11.89
N ALA A 100 -0.64 -3.17 12.40
CA ALA A 100 -0.15 -1.99 13.10
C ALA A 100 -0.98 -1.74 14.35
N TYR A 101 -0.35 -1.19 15.38
CA TYR A 101 -1.04 -0.76 16.59
C TYR A 101 -0.61 0.67 16.94
N THR A 102 -1.55 1.59 16.86
CA THR A 102 -1.34 3.01 17.15
C THR A 102 -1.87 3.33 18.54
N VAL A 103 -1.05 3.95 19.39
CA VAL A 103 -1.44 4.34 20.76
C VAL A 103 -1.52 5.86 20.85
N SER A 104 -2.63 6.39 21.37
CA SER A 104 -2.71 7.80 21.77
C SER A 104 -2.25 7.97 23.21
N ILE A 105 -1.16 8.70 23.38
CA ILE A 105 -0.54 9.00 24.68
C ILE A 105 -1.24 10.22 25.33
N TRP A 106 -1.84 11.11 24.52
CA TRP A 106 -2.44 12.37 24.97
C TRP A 106 -3.84 12.57 24.36
N GLY A 107 -4.89 12.46 25.19
CA GLY A 107 -6.30 12.74 24.82
C GLY A 107 -7.11 11.54 24.29
N PRO A 108 -8.46 11.56 24.40
CA PRO A 108 -9.32 10.51 23.88
C PRO A 108 -9.48 10.66 22.35
N TYR A 109 -9.43 9.53 21.64
CA TYR A 109 -9.95 9.37 20.27
C TYR A 109 -11.47 9.54 20.24
#